data_AF-A0A4Q4RUG0-F1
#
_entry.id   AF-A0A4Q4RUG0-F1
#
_cell.length_a   1.000
_cell.length_b   1.000
_cell.length_c   1.000
_cell.angle_alpha   90.00
_cell.angle_beta   90.00
_cell.angle_gamma   90.00
#
_symmetry.space_group_name_H-M   'P 1'
#
loop_
_entity.id
_entity.type
_entity.pdbx_description
1 polymer ?
#
loop_
_entity_poly.entity_id
_entity_poly.type
_entity_poly.pdbx_seq_one_letter_code
_entity_poly.pdbx_strand_id
1 'polypeptide(L)'
;MASIDQSFGSELALRDEITNAAFLISPIGKPHILCTVNHRPGSHLPPTFIVPVDTLEYNPQSLRQQMNPIPDSVIGPSVLAGTASLNGRFLIVLEENGHNDYNMKLLTIRGAHTGGLTCSATGMLSWAVKLRVTNSLATKVSIFIQEQNAALEIIAIDGQGHIVHSRISVPEMLQDQPRPLPPLIHEALYELAVPD
;
A
#
# COMPACT_ATOMS: atom_id res chain seq x y z
N MET A 1 19.64 -56.33 10.33
CA MET A 1 20.06 -55.42 11.42
C MET A 1 21.21 -54.58 10.89
N ALA A 2 21.16 -53.27 10.73
CA ALA A 2 20.11 -52.27 10.92
C ALA A 2 20.31 -51.21 9.82
N SER A 3 19.21 -50.72 9.24
CA SER A 3 19.18 -49.50 8.43
C SER A 3 19.50 -48.33 9.35
N ILE A 4 20.49 -47.52 9.00
CA ILE A 4 20.62 -46.18 9.58
C ILE A 4 19.98 -45.26 8.55
N ASP A 5 18.70 -45.01 8.75
CA ASP A 5 17.98 -43.92 8.11
C ASP A 5 18.65 -42.62 8.57
N GLN A 6 19.51 -42.06 7.72
CA GLN A 6 19.88 -40.66 7.83
C GLN A 6 18.65 -39.86 7.42
N SER A 7 17.88 -39.46 8.42
CA SER A 7 16.80 -38.50 8.29
C SER A 7 17.37 -37.25 7.61
N PHE A 8 16.95 -37.02 6.37
CA PHE A 8 16.96 -35.69 5.79
C PHE A 8 16.03 -34.83 6.66
N GLY A 9 16.60 -34.18 7.67
CA GLY A 9 15.94 -33.11 8.39
C GLY A 9 15.64 -32.02 7.39
N SER A 10 14.39 -31.96 6.92
CA SER A 10 13.88 -30.81 6.22
C SER A 10 13.84 -29.66 7.21
N GLU A 11 14.95 -28.91 7.31
CA GLU A 11 14.84 -27.49 7.61
C GLU A 11 13.94 -26.92 6.52
N LEU A 12 12.64 -26.85 6.82
CA LEU A 12 11.73 -25.97 6.11
C LEU A 12 12.32 -24.58 6.32
N ALA A 13 13.15 -24.13 5.38
CA ALA A 13 13.51 -22.73 5.25
C ALA A 13 12.17 -21.99 5.28
N LEU A 14 11.90 -21.29 6.39
CA LEU A 14 10.68 -20.52 6.58
C LEU A 14 10.68 -19.48 5.47
N ARG A 15 9.97 -19.79 4.38
CA ARG A 15 9.94 -18.96 3.20
C ARG A 15 9.01 -17.82 3.50
N ASP A 16 9.54 -16.60 3.42
CA ASP A 16 8.72 -15.40 3.48
C ASP A 16 7.65 -15.47 2.39
N GLU A 17 6.39 -15.34 2.80
CA GLU A 17 5.23 -15.40 1.92
C GLU A 17 4.58 -14.02 1.86
N ILE A 18 4.45 -13.47 0.65
CA ILE A 18 3.68 -12.23 0.43
C ILE A 18 2.20 -12.58 0.59
N THR A 19 1.54 -12.00 1.59
CA THR A 19 0.13 -12.24 1.91
C THR A 19 -0.81 -11.33 1.16
N ASN A 20 -0.35 -10.11 0.86
CA ASN A 20 -1.10 -9.12 0.09
C ASN A 20 -0.11 -8.23 -0.68
N ALA A 21 -0.49 -7.88 -1.90
CA ALA A 21 0.23 -6.93 -2.74
C ALA A 21 -0.76 -5.96 -3.37
N ALA A 22 -0.43 -4.67 -3.34
CA ALA A 22 -1.24 -3.63 -3.95
C ALA A 22 -0.38 -2.74 -4.86
N PHE A 23 -0.88 -2.51 -6.07
CA PHE A 23 -0.29 -1.52 -6.96
C PHE A 23 -0.61 -0.12 -6.48
N LEU A 24 0.37 0.77 -6.56
CA LEU A 24 0.18 2.20 -6.33
C LEU A 24 1.00 3.00 -7.32
N ILE A 25 0.42 4.09 -7.82
CA ILE A 25 1.12 5.07 -8.65
C ILE A 25 1.50 6.21 -7.73
N SER A 26 2.79 6.52 -7.63
CA SER A 26 3.24 7.62 -6.81
C SER A 26 2.71 8.97 -7.34
N PRO A 27 2.71 10.04 -6.53
CA PRO A 27 2.27 11.36 -7.00
C PRO A 27 3.06 11.90 -8.20
N ILE A 28 4.24 11.35 -8.47
CA ILE A 28 5.09 11.68 -9.63
C ILE A 28 4.91 10.71 -10.81
N GLY A 29 3.87 9.87 -10.78
CA GLY A 29 3.52 8.97 -11.88
C GLY A 29 4.33 7.68 -11.98
N LYS A 30 5.14 7.34 -10.96
CA LYS A 30 5.97 6.12 -10.98
C LYS A 30 5.26 4.94 -10.32
N PRO A 31 5.18 3.76 -10.97
CA PRO A 31 4.54 2.59 -10.40
C PRO A 31 5.38 1.96 -9.28
N HIS A 32 4.70 1.56 -8.21
CA HIS A 32 5.26 0.84 -7.07
C HIS A 32 4.30 -0.28 -6.66
N ILE A 33 4.82 -1.24 -5.90
CA ILE A 33 4.04 -2.30 -5.25
C ILE A 33 4.25 -2.16 -3.73
N LEU A 34 3.14 -2.10 -3.00
CA LEU A 34 3.11 -2.33 -1.56
C LEU A 34 2.99 -3.83 -1.34
N CYS A 35 3.89 -4.41 -0.55
CA CYS A 35 3.84 -5.82 -0.15
C CYS A 35 3.68 -5.93 1.36
N THR A 36 2.81 -6.84 1.80
CA THR A 36 2.74 -7.32 3.18
C THR A 36 3.18 -8.78 3.22
N VAL A 37 3.92 -9.16 4.26
CA VAL A 37 4.51 -10.50 4.40
C VAL A 37 3.95 -11.17 5.63
N ASN A 38 3.71 -12.49 5.57
CA ASN A 38 3.50 -13.32 6.75
C ASN A 38 4.82 -13.42 7.54
N HIS A 39 5.13 -12.37 8.29
CA HIS A 39 6.40 -12.22 8.98
C HIS A 39 6.46 -13.12 10.21
N ARG A 40 7.50 -13.94 10.31
CA ARG A 40 7.74 -14.87 11.42
C ARG A 40 9.14 -14.66 11.98
N PRO A 41 9.43 -15.09 13.23
CA PRO A 41 10.80 -15.13 13.71
C PRO A 41 11.70 -15.89 12.71
N GLY A 42 12.76 -15.24 12.22
CA GLY A 42 13.65 -15.77 11.19
C GLY A 42 13.34 -15.34 9.75
N SER A 43 12.27 -14.57 9.52
CA SER A 43 11.96 -13.97 8.22
C SER A 43 13.09 -13.06 7.71
N HIS A 44 13.33 -13.08 6.40
CA HIS A 44 14.34 -12.24 5.74
C HIS A 44 13.76 -10.97 5.11
N LEU A 45 12.47 -10.99 4.76
CA LEU A 45 11.74 -9.82 4.29
C LEU A 45 11.13 -9.05 5.49
N PRO A 46 11.07 -7.71 5.43
CA PRO A 46 10.34 -6.93 6.42
C PRO A 46 8.82 -7.20 6.33
N PRO A 47 8.06 -7.00 7.43
CA PRO A 47 6.61 -7.25 7.48
C PRO A 47 5.80 -6.48 6.43
N THR A 48 6.23 -5.27 6.09
CA THR A 48 5.63 -4.47 5.01
C THR A 48 6.66 -3.56 4.38
N PHE A 49 6.63 -3.45 3.06
CA PHE A 49 7.56 -2.62 2.30
C PHE A 49 6.95 -2.13 0.99
N ILE A 50 7.53 -1.06 0.46
CA ILE A 50 7.22 -0.54 -0.86
C ILE A 50 8.43 -0.77 -1.77
N VAL A 51 8.19 -1.29 -2.97
CA VAL A 51 9.22 -1.53 -3.98
C VAL A 51 8.81 -0.84 -5.29
N PRO A 52 9.71 -0.11 -5.98
CA PRO A 52 9.41 0.42 -7.30
C PRO A 52 9.22 -0.70 -8.32
N VAL A 53 8.34 -0.47 -9.30
CA VAL A 53 8.26 -1.35 -10.48
C VAL A 53 9.21 -0.80 -11.52
N ASP A 54 10.41 -1.38 -11.60
CA ASP A 54 11.34 -1.15 -12.69
C ASP A 54 11.28 -2.32 -13.68
N THR A 55 11.02 -2.04 -14.95
CA THR A 55 10.94 -3.06 -16.01
C THR A 55 12.30 -3.47 -16.57
N LEU A 56 13.38 -2.78 -16.18
CA LEU A 56 14.72 -2.95 -16.74
C LEU A 56 15.69 -3.65 -15.77
N GLU A 57 15.37 -3.72 -14.48
CA GLU A 57 16.27 -4.24 -13.46
C GLU A 57 15.88 -5.67 -13.02
N TYR A 58 16.63 -6.66 -13.48
CA TYR A 58 16.36 -8.09 -13.23
C TYR A 58 17.24 -8.70 -12.14
N ASN A 59 18.14 -7.94 -11.50
CA ASN A 59 19.01 -8.46 -10.45
C ASN A 59 18.24 -8.52 -9.11
N PRO A 60 18.01 -9.70 -8.52
CA PRO A 60 17.28 -9.83 -7.26
C PRO A 60 17.94 -9.09 -6.08
N GLN A 61 19.27 -8.92 -6.11
CA GLN A 61 19.99 -8.23 -5.04
C GLN A 61 19.73 -6.71 -5.07
N SER A 62 19.65 -6.11 -6.25
CA SER A 62 19.38 -4.67 -6.36
C SER A 62 17.92 -4.36 -6.05
N LEU A 63 16.97 -5.22 -6.43
CA LEU A 63 15.58 -5.12 -5.99
C LEU A 63 15.45 -5.12 -4.46
N ARG A 64 16.21 -5.99 -3.77
CA ARG A 64 16.25 -6.00 -2.29
C ARG A 64 16.79 -4.69 -1.70
N GLN A 65 17.75 -4.05 -2.38
CA GLN A 65 18.28 -2.75 -1.96
C GLN A 65 17.28 -1.60 -2.19
N GLN A 66 16.35 -1.77 -3.13
CA GLN A 66 15.29 -0.81 -3.43
C GLN A 66 14.03 -0.99 -2.56
N MET A 67 13.94 -2.10 -1.83
CA MET A 67 12.87 -2.30 -0.86
C MET A 67 12.98 -1.26 0.24
N ASN A 68 11.93 -0.47 0.40
CA ASN A 68 11.82 0.49 1.49
C ASN A 68 10.82 -0.05 2.52
N PRO A 69 11.29 -0.57 3.67
CA PRO A 69 10.42 -0.98 4.76
C PRO A 69 9.59 0.20 5.24
N ILE A 70 8.34 -0.06 5.59
CA ILE A 70 7.57 0.91 6.37
C ILE A 70 8.02 0.75 7.83
N PRO A 71 8.40 1.84 8.53
CA PRO A 71 8.94 1.72 9.88
C PRO A 71 7.93 1.16 10.88
N ASP A 72 8.40 0.36 11.84
CA ASP A 72 7.59 -0.22 12.92
C ASP A 72 6.94 0.84 13.84
N SER A 73 7.48 2.07 13.84
CA SER A 73 6.86 3.21 14.53
C SER A 73 5.60 3.73 13.84
N VAL A 74 5.38 3.36 12.57
CA VAL A 74 4.22 3.72 11.76
C VAL A 74 3.22 2.56 11.75
N ILE A 75 3.71 1.35 11.47
CA ILE A 75 2.88 0.14 11.38
C ILE A 75 3.32 -0.91 12.41
N GLY A 76 2.37 -1.67 12.93
CA GLY A 76 2.65 -2.78 13.83
C GLY A 76 3.24 -3.99 13.09
N PRO A 77 3.71 -5.00 13.83
CA PRO A 77 4.33 -6.20 13.24
C PRO A 77 3.33 -7.13 12.52
N SER A 78 2.03 -6.93 12.73
CA SER A 78 0.97 -7.84 12.28
C SER A 78 0.03 -7.16 11.28
N VAL A 79 0.56 -6.79 10.11
CA VAL A 79 -0.24 -6.25 9.00
C VAL A 79 -0.89 -7.39 8.21
N LEU A 80 -2.20 -7.33 8.05
CA LEU A 80 -2.99 -8.35 7.36
C LEU A 80 -3.26 -8.01 5.89
N ALA A 81 -3.47 -6.73 5.61
CA ALA A 81 -3.72 -6.21 4.27
C ALA A 81 -3.37 -4.73 4.19
N GLY A 82 -3.06 -4.25 2.99
CA GLY A 82 -2.85 -2.84 2.74
C GLY A 82 -3.16 -2.48 1.30
N THR A 83 -3.66 -1.27 1.09
CA THR A 83 -3.91 -0.71 -0.25
C THR A 83 -3.66 0.79 -0.26
N ALA A 84 -3.41 1.35 -1.45
CA ALA A 84 -3.13 2.76 -1.62
C ALA A 84 -4.30 3.49 -2.28
N SER A 85 -4.44 4.76 -1.96
CA SER A 85 -5.34 5.69 -2.64
C SER A 85 -4.91 5.89 -4.11
N LEU A 86 -5.86 6.16 -5.00
CA LEU A 86 -5.63 6.38 -6.43
C LEU A 86 -4.67 7.56 -6.71
N ASN A 87 -4.72 8.61 -5.89
CA ASN A 87 -3.82 9.75 -6.01
C ASN A 87 -2.38 9.48 -5.51
N GLY A 88 -2.12 8.27 -5.00
CA GLY A 88 -0.77 7.85 -4.61
C GLY A 88 -0.22 8.45 -3.32
N ARG A 89 -1.00 9.22 -2.57
CA ARG A 89 -0.53 9.93 -1.36
C ARG A 89 -0.89 9.24 -0.05
N PHE A 90 -1.89 8.37 -0.06
CA PHE A 90 -2.40 7.75 1.16
C PHE A 90 -2.34 6.24 1.07
N LEU A 91 -2.08 5.62 2.23
CA LEU A 91 -2.12 4.18 2.41
C LEU A 91 -3.12 3.84 3.51
N ILE A 92 -3.94 2.83 3.27
CA ILE A 92 -4.73 2.18 4.30
C ILE A 92 -4.11 0.82 4.59
N VAL A 93 -3.84 0.56 5.86
CA VAL A 93 -3.41 -0.77 6.33
C VAL A 93 -4.37 -1.29 7.39
N LEU A 94 -4.57 -2.60 7.40
CA LEU A 94 -5.28 -3.33 8.43
C LEU A 94 -4.28 -4.12 9.27
N GLU A 95 -4.31 -3.92 10.58
CA GLU A 95 -3.46 -4.59 11.55
C GLU A 95 -4.26 -5.43 12.54
N GLU A 96 -3.70 -6.56 12.95
CA GLU A 96 -4.13 -7.28 14.15
C GLU A 96 -3.47 -6.68 15.39
N ASN A 97 -4.29 -6.31 16.38
CA ASN A 97 -3.88 -5.68 17.64
C ASN A 97 -4.08 -6.63 18.85
N GLY A 98 -3.90 -7.94 18.62
CA GLY A 98 -4.09 -8.99 19.61
C GLY A 98 -5.56 -9.39 19.82
N HIS A 99 -5.80 -10.61 20.33
CA HIS A 99 -7.13 -11.11 20.70
C HIS A 99 -8.24 -10.98 19.62
N ASN A 100 -7.89 -11.02 18.33
CA ASN A 100 -8.81 -10.75 17.20
C ASN A 100 -9.42 -9.33 17.21
N ASP A 101 -8.73 -8.37 17.81
CA ASP A 101 -9.01 -6.95 17.63
C ASP A 101 -8.23 -6.42 16.44
N TYR A 102 -8.89 -5.65 15.58
CA TYR A 102 -8.30 -5.12 14.36
C TYR A 102 -8.39 -3.61 14.30
N ASN A 103 -7.32 -2.98 13.83
CA ASN A 103 -7.26 -1.54 13.61
C ASN A 103 -6.97 -1.27 12.14
N MET A 104 -7.67 -0.31 11.58
CA MET A 104 -7.23 0.33 10.35
C MET A 104 -6.37 1.54 10.68
N LYS A 105 -5.40 1.80 9.81
CA LYS A 105 -4.60 3.02 9.86
C LYS A 105 -4.60 3.72 8.50
N LEU A 106 -4.66 5.04 8.55
CA LEU A 106 -4.42 5.94 7.42
C LEU A 106 -3.01 6.51 7.56
N LEU A 107 -2.16 6.23 6.58
CA LEU A 107 -0.79 6.71 6.50
C LEU A 107 -0.63 7.66 5.33
N THR A 108 0.31 8.60 5.45
CA THR A 108 0.73 9.46 4.34
C THR A 108 2.02 8.94 3.73
N ILE A 109 1.99 8.71 2.42
CA ILE A 109 3.14 8.31 1.60
C ILE A 109 4.06 9.52 1.42
N ARG A 110 5.37 9.29 1.56
CA ARG A 110 6.43 10.31 1.44
C ARG A 110 7.60 9.72 0.66
N GLY A 111 8.45 10.59 0.10
CA GLY A 111 9.75 10.15 -0.42
C GLY A 111 10.67 9.71 0.72
N ALA A 112 11.34 8.57 0.57
CA ALA A 112 12.36 8.13 1.52
C ALA A 112 13.67 8.89 1.30
N HIS A 113 14.44 9.14 2.35
CA HIS A 113 15.76 9.80 2.24
C HIS A 113 16.76 9.01 1.38
N THR A 114 16.58 7.69 1.32
CA THR A 114 17.35 6.73 0.53
C THR A 114 16.86 6.62 -0.93
N GLY A 115 15.82 7.36 -1.31
CA GLY A 115 15.13 7.21 -2.59
C GLY A 115 13.97 6.20 -2.51
N GLY A 116 12.99 6.36 -3.39
CA GLY A 116 11.74 5.58 -3.37
C GLY A 116 10.70 6.16 -2.40
N LEU A 117 9.78 5.31 -1.92
CA LEU A 117 8.64 5.71 -1.10
C LEU A 117 8.66 5.05 0.29
N THR A 118 8.19 5.78 1.29
CA THR A 118 7.95 5.29 2.66
C THR A 118 6.71 5.98 3.23
N CYS A 119 6.38 5.73 4.50
CA CYS A 119 5.29 6.40 5.21
C CYS A 119 5.80 7.13 6.45
N SER A 120 5.07 8.16 6.87
CA SER A 120 5.34 8.90 8.11
C SER A 120 4.27 8.61 9.18
N ALA A 121 4.68 8.61 10.46
CA ALA A 121 3.77 8.56 11.60
C ALA A 121 3.06 9.91 11.83
N THR A 122 3.61 11.01 11.31
CA THR A 122 3.00 12.34 11.47
C THR A 122 1.66 12.40 10.75
N GLY A 123 0.59 12.72 11.49
CA GLY A 123 -0.76 12.77 10.95
C GLY A 123 -1.37 11.39 10.67
N MET A 124 -0.75 10.31 11.16
CA MET A 124 -1.35 8.97 11.11
C MET A 124 -2.65 8.94 11.92
N LEU A 125 -3.71 8.42 11.32
CA LEU A 125 -4.97 8.12 12.03
C LEU A 125 -5.09 6.61 12.21
N SER A 126 -5.57 6.19 13.38
CA SER A 126 -5.81 4.78 13.72
C SER A 126 -7.18 4.64 14.36
N TRP A 127 -7.95 3.64 13.93
CA TRP A 127 -9.29 3.37 14.48
C TRP A 127 -9.60 1.88 14.48
N ALA A 128 -10.37 1.46 15.48
CA ALA A 128 -10.82 0.09 15.62
C ALA A 128 -11.88 -0.26 14.57
N VAL A 129 -11.80 -1.48 14.04
CA VAL A 129 -12.76 -2.02 13.07
C VAL A 129 -13.25 -3.40 13.51
N LYS A 130 -14.52 -3.69 13.22
CA LYS A 130 -15.16 -4.96 13.59
C LYS A 130 -15.13 -5.92 12.40
N LEU A 131 -13.97 -6.49 12.13
CA LEU A 131 -13.80 -7.61 11.20
C LEU A 131 -13.62 -8.91 11.98
N ARG A 132 -13.85 -10.06 11.34
CA ARG A 132 -13.66 -11.40 11.93
C ARG A 132 -12.67 -12.20 11.09
N VAL A 133 -11.42 -11.77 11.13
CA VAL A 133 -10.36 -12.38 10.33
C VAL A 133 -9.92 -13.69 10.98
N THR A 134 -10.21 -14.83 10.36
CA THR A 134 -9.76 -16.13 10.87
C THR A 134 -8.35 -16.47 10.41
N ASN A 135 -7.54 -17.02 11.31
CA ASN A 135 -6.12 -17.36 11.11
C ASN A 135 -5.86 -18.55 10.15
N SER A 136 -6.90 -19.19 9.62
CA SER A 136 -6.74 -20.33 8.72
C SER A 136 -6.55 -19.86 7.27
N LEU A 137 -5.27 -19.75 6.86
CA LEU A 137 -4.78 -19.68 5.47
C LEU A 137 -5.24 -18.46 4.65
N ALA A 138 -4.29 -17.58 4.32
CA ALA A 138 -4.43 -16.44 3.40
C ALA A 138 -5.68 -15.62 3.67
N THR A 139 -5.60 -14.71 4.64
CA THR A 139 -6.67 -13.79 4.99
C THR A 139 -7.08 -12.97 3.76
N LYS A 140 -8.20 -13.36 3.15
CA LYS A 140 -8.85 -12.66 2.02
C LYS A 140 -9.51 -11.38 2.51
N VAL A 141 -8.72 -10.47 3.07
CA VAL A 141 -9.19 -9.11 3.34
C VAL A 141 -9.00 -8.31 2.06
N SER A 142 -10.06 -7.70 1.58
CA SER A 142 -10.01 -6.72 0.50
C SER A 142 -10.31 -5.34 1.07
N ILE A 143 -9.48 -4.37 0.75
CA ILE A 143 -9.67 -2.97 1.13
C ILE A 143 -9.86 -2.17 -0.15
N PHE A 144 -10.90 -1.35 -0.18
CA PHE A 144 -11.21 -0.41 -1.26
C PHE A 144 -11.20 1.00 -0.71
N ILE A 145 -10.66 1.93 -1.50
CA ILE A 145 -10.60 3.36 -1.18
C ILE A 145 -11.27 4.10 -2.33
N GLN A 146 -12.23 4.95 -1.98
CA GLN A 146 -12.81 5.94 -2.87
C GLN A 146 -12.46 7.34 -2.37
N GLU A 147 -11.92 8.16 -3.26
CA GLU A 147 -11.56 9.54 -2.98
C GLU A 147 -12.72 10.45 -3.37
N GLN A 148 -13.25 11.24 -2.42
CA GLN A 148 -14.33 12.18 -2.71
C GLN A 148 -14.30 13.38 -1.76
N ASN A 149 -14.39 14.60 -2.31
CA ASN A 149 -14.65 15.84 -1.56
C ASN A 149 -13.77 16.00 -0.29
N ALA A 150 -12.45 15.94 -0.45
CA ALA A 150 -11.51 16.00 0.68
C ALA A 150 -11.71 14.89 1.72
N ALA A 151 -12.20 13.73 1.32
CA ALA A 151 -12.37 12.58 2.18
C ALA A 151 -12.00 11.27 1.46
N LEU A 152 -11.60 10.29 2.25
CA LEU A 152 -11.44 8.90 1.83
C LEU A 152 -12.63 8.11 2.39
N GLU A 153 -13.37 7.46 1.50
CA GLU A 153 -14.32 6.41 1.85
C GLU A 153 -13.60 5.07 1.75
N ILE A 154 -13.51 4.38 2.86
CA ILE A 154 -12.81 3.11 3.00
C ILE A 154 -13.84 2.02 3.24
N ILE A 155 -13.79 0.98 2.42
CA ILE A 155 -14.56 -0.24 2.59
C ILE A 155 -13.58 -1.39 2.75
N ALA A 156 -13.71 -2.18 3.81
CA ALA A 156 -13.01 -3.45 3.90
C ALA A 156 -13.99 -4.61 4.08
N ILE A 157 -13.62 -5.72 3.46
CA ILE A 157 -14.39 -6.96 3.48
C ILE A 157 -13.46 -8.08 3.88
N ASP A 158 -13.82 -8.86 4.91
CA ASP A 158 -13.08 -10.06 5.28
C ASP A 158 -13.49 -11.28 4.46
N GLY A 159 -12.74 -12.38 4.60
CA GLY A 159 -13.00 -13.62 3.87
C GLY A 159 -14.33 -14.31 4.22
N GLN A 160 -15.04 -13.83 5.24
CA GLN A 160 -16.37 -14.31 5.64
C GLN A 160 -17.49 -13.38 5.18
N GLY A 161 -17.15 -12.25 4.54
CA GLY A 161 -18.10 -11.27 4.03
C GLY A 161 -18.53 -10.23 5.06
N HIS A 162 -17.86 -10.09 6.20
CA HIS A 162 -18.12 -8.95 7.09
C HIS A 162 -17.56 -7.69 6.45
N ILE A 163 -18.38 -6.64 6.44
CA ILE A 163 -18.07 -5.38 5.80
C ILE A 163 -17.90 -4.30 6.87
N VAL A 164 -16.82 -3.55 6.77
CA VAL A 164 -16.62 -2.31 7.51
C VAL A 164 -16.55 -1.17 6.51
N HIS A 165 -17.26 -0.09 6.83
CA HIS A 165 -17.21 1.17 6.10
C HIS A 165 -16.71 2.27 7.04
N SER A 166 -15.80 3.10 6.56
CA SER A 166 -15.25 4.24 7.30
C SER A 166 -15.09 5.42 6.35
N ARG A 167 -15.40 6.63 6.81
CA ARG A 167 -15.16 7.85 6.05
C ARG A 167 -14.26 8.77 6.85
N ILE A 168 -13.15 9.18 6.24
CA ILE A 168 -12.13 10.00 6.89
C ILE A 168 -11.94 11.29 6.11
N SER A 169 -12.09 12.42 6.80
CA SER A 169 -11.76 13.72 6.21
C SER A 169 -10.25 13.88 6.09
N VAL A 170 -9.81 14.25 4.87
CA VAL A 170 -8.42 14.52 4.50
C VAL A 170 -8.39 15.85 3.73
N PRO A 171 -8.48 16.99 4.42
CA PRO A 171 -8.52 18.33 3.80
C PRO A 171 -7.36 18.59 2.82
N GLU A 172 -6.19 18.02 3.11
CA GLU A 172 -4.96 18.18 2.34
C GLU A 172 -5.07 17.53 0.95
N MET A 173 -6.02 16.59 0.75
CA MET A 173 -6.21 15.90 -0.53
C MET A 173 -6.55 16.87 -1.68
N LEU A 174 -7.15 18.02 -1.37
CA LEU A 174 -7.52 19.05 -2.36
C LEU A 174 -6.39 20.04 -2.68
N GLN A 175 -5.30 20.06 -1.91
CA GLN A 175 -4.30 21.14 -2.00
C GLN A 175 -3.45 21.10 -3.29
N ASP A 176 -3.38 19.94 -3.96
CA ASP A 176 -2.59 19.75 -5.19
C ASP A 176 -3.44 19.43 -6.44
N GLN A 177 -4.75 19.69 -6.43
CA GLN A 177 -5.51 19.58 -7.68
C GLN A 177 -4.97 20.62 -8.68
N PRO A 178 -4.61 20.24 -9.93
CA PRO A 178 -4.30 21.21 -10.96
C PRO A 178 -5.49 22.17 -11.04
N ARG A 179 -5.23 23.48 -10.91
CA ARG A 179 -6.28 24.46 -11.21
C ARG A 179 -6.81 24.13 -12.61
N PRO A 180 -8.13 24.10 -12.82
CA PRO A 180 -8.67 24.02 -14.17
C PRO A 180 -7.97 25.09 -15.01
N LEU A 181 -7.25 24.66 -16.04
CA LEU A 181 -6.70 25.61 -17.00
C LEU A 181 -7.89 26.42 -17.54
N PRO A 182 -7.76 27.76 -17.64
CA PRO A 182 -8.80 28.54 -18.31
C PRO A 182 -9.03 27.92 -19.71
N PRO A 183 -10.28 27.90 -20.20
CA PRO A 183 -10.59 27.29 -21.49
C PRO A 183 -9.68 27.91 -22.55
N LEU A 184 -9.03 27.06 -23.35
CA LEU A 184 -8.29 27.47 -24.54
C LEU A 184 -9.26 28.24 -25.43
N ILE A 185 -9.10 29.56 -25.50
CA ILE A 185 -9.76 30.38 -26.50
C ILE A 185 -9.21 29.89 -27.83
N HIS A 186 -10.01 29.13 -28.57
CA HIS A 186 -9.74 28.87 -29.97
C HIS A 186 -9.76 30.23 -30.68
N GLU A 187 -8.58 30.76 -31.03
CA GLU A 187 -8.47 31.84 -32.00
C GLU A 187 -9.05 31.35 -33.32
N ALA A 188 -10.22 31.86 -33.68
CA ALA A 188 -10.77 31.71 -35.01
C ALA A 188 -10.16 32.79 -35.92
N LEU A 189 -9.40 32.30 -36.90
CA LEU A 189 -9.04 32.83 -38.22
C LEU A 189 -8.84 34.35 -38.41
N TYR A 190 -7.63 34.69 -38.85
CA TYR A 190 -7.29 35.89 -39.61
C TYR A 190 -8.33 36.20 -40.70
N GLU A 191 -8.98 37.36 -40.57
CA GLU A 191 -9.67 38.03 -41.67
C GLU A 191 -8.59 38.77 -42.50
N LEU A 192 -8.27 38.24 -43.68
CA LEU A 192 -7.36 38.89 -44.63
C LEU A 192 -8.06 40.11 -45.21
N ALA A 193 -7.55 41.30 -44.88
CA ALA A 193 -7.92 42.54 -45.55
C ALA A 193 -7.53 42.46 -47.04
N VAL A 194 -8.50 42.65 -47.93
CA VAL A 194 -8.26 42.94 -49.34
C VAL A 194 -8.19 44.46 -49.49
N PRO A 195 -7.09 45.05 -50.00
CA PRO A 195 -7.05 46.47 -50.33
C PRO A 195 -7.60 46.72 -51.75
N ASP A 196 -8.47 47.73 -51.82
CA ASP A 196 -9.11 48.45 -52.96
C ASP A 196 -9.60 47.66 -54.19
#